data_AF-A4BIH0-F1
#
_entry.id   AF-A4BIH0-F1
#
_cell.length_a   1.000
_cell.length_b   1.000
_cell.length_c   1.000
_cell.angle_alpha   90.00
_cell.angle_beta   90.00
_cell.angle_gamma   90.00
#
_symmetry.space_group_name_H-M   'P 1'
#
loop_
_entity.id
_entity.type
_entity.pdbx_description
1 polymer ?
#
loop_
_entity_poly.entity_id
_entity_poly.type
_entity_poly.pdbx_seq_one_letter_code
_entity_poly.pdbx_strand_id
1 'polypeptide(L)'
;MPKTVPPALTNHLLPFNWDVKRLWALNAVVETHPMSTFLDLFDLPFWSSRPNAGMLFDLTPNQVLADPDRYPHQQQRLEKADLRYPIDFIRHNGRYFILDGLHRLVRLHQQNMETVAVRCHPLSIRVQIEVD
;
A
#
# COMPACT_ATOMS: atom_id res chain seq x y z
N MET A 1 -19.20 9.53 7.09
CA MET A 1 -19.64 8.12 7.15
C MET A 1 -18.49 7.31 7.75
N PRO A 2 -18.76 6.39 8.70
CA PRO A 2 -17.71 5.50 9.20
C PRO A 2 -17.18 4.62 8.06
N LYS A 3 -15.87 4.35 8.05
CA LYS A 3 -15.25 3.43 7.08
C LYS A 3 -15.79 2.03 7.34
N THR A 4 -16.54 1.45 6.40
CA THR A 4 -16.88 0.04 6.45
C THR A 4 -15.69 -0.76 5.94
N VAL A 5 -14.99 -1.45 6.85
CA VAL A 5 -13.85 -2.30 6.48
C VAL A 5 -14.37 -3.66 6.03
N PRO A 6 -14.09 -4.11 4.80
CA PRO A 6 -14.44 -5.46 4.36
C PRO A 6 -13.75 -6.53 5.20
N PRO A 7 -14.35 -7.71 5.39
CA PRO A 7 -13.74 -8.82 6.12
C PRO A 7 -12.35 -9.21 5.61
N ALA A 8 -12.12 -9.09 4.29
CA ALA A 8 -10.82 -9.36 3.66
C ALA A 8 -9.68 -8.48 4.20
N LEU A 9 -9.99 -7.29 4.73
CA LEU A 9 -9.00 -6.34 5.24
C LEU A 9 -8.79 -6.39 6.76
N THR A 10 -9.61 -7.15 7.49
CA THR A 10 -9.57 -7.18 8.97
C THR A 10 -8.16 -7.45 9.53
N ASN A 11 -7.38 -8.27 8.85
CA ASN A 11 -6.03 -8.67 9.27
C ASN A 11 -4.89 -7.91 8.57
N HIS A 12 -5.22 -6.93 7.73
CA HIS A 12 -4.26 -6.19 6.89
C HIS A 12 -4.23 -4.69 7.19
N LEU A 13 -5.12 -4.21 8.05
CA LEU A 13 -5.15 -2.82 8.50
C LEU A 13 -4.55 -2.66 9.89
N LEU A 14 -3.88 -1.54 10.10
CA LEU A 14 -3.42 -1.12 11.42
C LEU A 14 -4.56 -0.47 12.19
N PRO A 15 -4.62 -0.63 13.52
CA PRO A 15 -5.70 -0.09 14.35
C PRO A 15 -5.54 1.41 14.66
N PHE A 16 -4.76 2.14 13.86
CA PHE A 16 -4.47 3.56 14.04
C PHE A 16 -4.24 4.26 12.70
N ASN A 17 -4.45 5.57 12.65
CA ASN A 17 -4.09 6.41 11.51
C ASN A 17 -2.65 6.91 11.67
N TRP A 18 -1.97 7.24 10.57
CA TRP A 18 -0.60 7.74 10.61
C TRP A 18 -0.38 8.91 9.65
N ASP A 19 0.62 9.74 9.96
CA ASP A 19 1.14 10.77 9.06
C ASP A 19 2.25 10.18 8.19
N VAL A 20 1.97 10.10 6.89
CA VAL A 20 2.91 9.57 5.90
C VAL A 20 4.21 10.38 5.81
N LYS A 21 4.18 11.69 6.10
CA LYS A 21 5.40 12.51 6.08
C LYS A 21 6.30 12.18 7.26
N ARG A 22 5.72 11.90 8.44
CA ARG A 22 6.48 11.43 9.61
C ARG A 22 7.12 10.07 9.34
N LEU A 23 6.39 9.18 8.66
CA LEU A 23 6.93 7.90 8.18
C LEU A 23 8.13 8.08 7.24
N TRP A 24 8.00 8.96 6.23
CA TRP A 24 9.08 9.19 5.27
C TRP A 24 10.35 9.78 5.91
N ALA A 25 10.18 10.55 6.99
CA ALA A 25 11.28 11.12 7.76
C ALA A 25 12.02 10.12 8.66
N LEU A 26 11.48 8.91 8.84
CA LEU A 26 12.16 7.87 9.61
C LEU A 26 13.41 7.39 8.88
N ASN A 27 14.51 7.27 9.61
CA ASN A 27 15.71 6.62 9.12
C ASN A 27 15.56 5.11 9.30
N ALA A 28 15.43 4.38 8.19
CA ALA A 28 15.46 2.92 8.19
C ALA A 28 16.08 2.39 6.90
N VAL A 29 16.68 1.21 7.02
CA VAL A 29 17.38 0.53 5.93
C VAL A 29 16.38 0.18 4.83
N VAL A 30 16.81 0.40 3.59
CA VAL A 30 16.09 -0.07 2.40
C VAL A 30 16.65 -1.43 2.04
N GLU A 31 15.77 -2.41 1.98
CA GLU A 31 16.08 -3.79 1.62
C GLU A 31 15.48 -4.13 0.24
N THR A 32 16.07 -5.08 -0.45
CA THR A 32 15.51 -5.61 -1.70
C THR A 32 14.77 -6.91 -1.40
N HIS A 33 13.51 -7.00 -1.79
CA HIS A 33 12.66 -8.18 -1.59
C HIS A 33 12.11 -8.68 -2.94
N PRO A 34 11.88 -9.99 -3.10
CA PRO A 34 11.17 -10.51 -4.27
C PRO A 34 9.77 -9.88 -4.38
N MET A 35 9.35 -9.53 -5.60
CA MET A 35 7.99 -9.05 -5.88
C MET A 35 6.93 -10.06 -5.43
N SER A 36 7.22 -11.35 -5.61
CA SER A 36 6.34 -12.45 -5.20
C SER A 36 5.94 -12.42 -3.73
N THR A 37 6.75 -11.79 -2.86
CA THR A 37 6.44 -11.62 -1.43
C THR A 37 5.17 -10.80 -1.18
N PHE A 38 4.77 -9.94 -2.13
CA PHE A 38 3.72 -8.95 -1.91
C PHE A 38 2.52 -9.09 -2.85
N LEU A 39 2.47 -10.11 -3.70
CA LEU A 39 1.40 -10.28 -4.70
C LEU A 39 0.03 -10.50 -4.04
N ASP A 40 -0.03 -11.11 -2.87
CA ASP A 40 -1.29 -11.29 -2.12
C ASP A 40 -1.98 -9.94 -1.80
N LEU A 41 -1.23 -8.84 -1.73
CA LEU A 41 -1.81 -7.51 -1.52
C LEU A 41 -2.67 -7.04 -2.71
N PHE A 42 -2.50 -7.66 -3.88
CA PHE A 42 -3.16 -7.23 -5.11
C PHE A 42 -4.60 -7.74 -5.21
N ASP A 43 -4.95 -8.72 -4.37
CA ASP A 43 -6.31 -9.24 -4.21
C ASP A 43 -7.06 -8.56 -3.05
N LEU A 44 -6.42 -7.63 -2.34
CA LEU A 44 -7.02 -6.93 -1.21
C LEU A 44 -7.64 -5.59 -1.64
N PRO A 45 -8.86 -5.26 -1.18
CA PRO A 45 -9.59 -4.09 -1.64
C PRO A 45 -9.12 -2.81 -0.95
N PHE A 46 -7.84 -2.46 -1.06
CA PHE A 46 -7.29 -1.26 -0.42
C PHE A 46 -7.72 0.05 -1.08
N TRP A 47 -8.18 0.00 -2.33
CA TRP A 47 -8.50 1.18 -3.12
C TRP A 47 -9.99 1.47 -3.13
N SER A 48 -10.31 2.66 -3.67
CA SER A 48 -11.67 3.13 -3.87
C SER A 48 -12.01 3.14 -5.36
N SER A 49 -13.15 2.55 -5.69
CA SER A 49 -13.75 2.53 -7.04
C SER A 49 -14.12 3.93 -7.53
N ARG A 50 -14.34 4.88 -6.61
CA ARG A 50 -14.73 6.25 -6.92
C ARG A 50 -13.63 7.25 -6.56
N PRO A 51 -13.37 8.26 -7.42
CA PRO A 51 -12.43 9.33 -7.11
C PRO A 51 -12.94 10.17 -5.94
N ASN A 52 -12.02 10.70 -5.13
CA ASN A 52 -12.30 11.60 -3.99
C ASN A 52 -13.27 11.05 -2.93
N ALA A 53 -13.51 9.74 -2.90
CA ALA A 53 -14.46 9.11 -1.97
C ALA A 53 -13.84 8.67 -0.62
N GLY A 54 -12.58 9.03 -0.38
CA GLY A 54 -11.82 8.52 0.76
C GLY A 54 -11.47 7.04 0.60
N MET A 55 -11.41 6.29 1.70
CA MET A 55 -11.13 4.85 1.71
C MET A 55 -12.46 4.06 1.78
N LEU A 56 -13.03 3.78 0.60
CA LEU A 56 -14.22 2.92 0.46
C LEU A 56 -13.89 1.44 0.68
N PHE A 57 -12.63 1.06 0.42
CA PHE A 57 -12.15 -0.31 0.49
C PHE A 57 -12.97 -1.29 -0.38
N ASP A 58 -13.19 -0.94 -1.64
CA ASP A 58 -14.08 -1.69 -2.53
C ASP A 58 -13.43 -2.09 -3.87
N LEU A 59 -12.14 -1.77 -4.04
CA LEU A 59 -11.40 -2.02 -5.28
C LEU A 59 -10.02 -2.59 -4.99
N THR A 60 -9.69 -3.69 -5.67
CA THR A 60 -8.38 -4.35 -5.60
C THR A 60 -7.46 -3.87 -6.73
N PRO A 61 -6.13 -3.94 -6.55
CA PRO A 61 -5.20 -3.74 -7.65
C PRO A 61 -5.44 -4.64 -8.86
N ASN A 62 -5.70 -5.94 -8.65
CA ASN A 62 -5.94 -6.88 -9.75
C ASN A 62 -7.18 -6.52 -10.58
N GLN A 63 -8.24 -5.98 -9.97
CA GLN A 63 -9.39 -5.45 -10.71
C GLN A 63 -9.04 -4.25 -11.60
N VAL A 64 -8.16 -3.36 -11.14
CA VAL A 64 -7.68 -2.23 -11.96
C VAL A 64 -6.79 -2.70 -13.10
N LEU A 65 -5.92 -3.68 -12.85
CA LEU A 65 -5.05 -4.24 -13.89
C LEU A 65 -5.84 -4.97 -14.98
N ALA A 66 -6.95 -5.63 -14.60
CA ALA A 66 -7.79 -6.36 -15.54
C ALA A 66 -8.66 -5.44 -16.43
N ASP A 67 -9.06 -4.26 -15.94
CA ASP A 67 -9.91 -3.31 -16.65
C ASP A 67 -9.53 -1.85 -16.29
N PRO A 68 -8.39 -1.35 -16.82
CA PRO A 68 -7.86 -0.03 -16.45
C PRO A 68 -8.76 1.12 -16.92
N ASP A 69 -9.44 0.96 -18.05
CA ASP A 69 -10.32 1.97 -18.64
C ASP A 69 -11.56 2.24 -17.76
N ARG A 70 -11.99 1.24 -16.98
CA ARG A 70 -13.07 1.40 -16.00
C ARG A 70 -12.66 2.20 -14.77
N TYR A 71 -11.37 2.26 -14.45
CA TYR A 71 -10.85 2.93 -13.26
C TYR A 71 -9.75 3.95 -13.59
N PRO A 72 -10.04 4.96 -14.44
CA PRO A 72 -9.02 5.86 -14.98
C PRO A 72 -8.32 6.69 -13.90
N HIS A 73 -8.97 6.97 -12.76
CA HIS A 73 -8.33 7.67 -11.64
C HIS A 73 -7.28 6.82 -10.92
N GLN A 74 -7.48 5.50 -10.82
CA GLN A 74 -6.45 4.62 -10.26
C GLN A 74 -5.31 4.41 -11.25
N GLN A 75 -5.63 4.26 -12.54
CA GLN A 75 -4.64 4.17 -13.61
C GLN A 75 -3.74 5.41 -13.64
N GLN A 76 -4.33 6.61 -13.55
CA GLN A 76 -3.56 7.85 -13.47
C GLN A 76 -2.66 7.91 -12.23
N ARG A 77 -3.11 7.36 -11.09
CA ARG A 77 -2.28 7.28 -9.87
C ARG A 77 -1.13 6.28 -10.02
N LEU A 78 -1.34 5.16 -10.71
CA LEU A 78 -0.28 4.22 -11.05
C LEU A 78 0.77 4.91 -11.91
N GLU A 79 0.38 5.53 -13.02
CA GLU A 79 1.31 6.21 -13.94
C GLU A 79 2.14 7.31 -13.27
N LYS A 80 1.54 8.02 -12.32
CA LYS A 80 2.20 9.09 -11.56
C LYS A 80 3.00 8.60 -10.35
N ALA A 81 2.94 7.31 -10.00
CA ALA A 81 3.63 6.78 -8.82
C ALA A 81 5.16 6.83 -9.01
N ASP A 82 5.85 7.60 -8.19
CA ASP A 82 7.30 7.77 -8.29
C ASP A 82 8.06 6.54 -7.78
N LEU A 83 8.69 5.81 -8.70
CA LEU A 83 9.37 4.55 -8.41
C LEU A 83 10.75 4.70 -7.74
N ARG A 84 11.23 5.93 -7.53
CA ARG A 84 12.52 6.18 -6.85
C ARG A 84 12.45 5.91 -5.35
N TYR A 85 11.25 5.85 -4.77
CA TYR A 85 11.02 5.66 -3.35
C TYR A 85 10.63 4.22 -3.03
N PRO A 86 11.08 3.67 -1.88
CA PRO A 86 10.76 2.31 -1.47
C PRO A 86 9.28 2.17 -1.08
N ILE A 87 8.83 0.92 -0.89
CA ILE A 87 7.53 0.61 -0.30
C ILE A 87 7.69 0.51 1.22
N ASP A 88 6.87 1.23 1.97
CA ASP A 88 6.97 1.25 3.44
C ASP A 88 6.00 0.25 4.07
N PHE A 89 6.52 -0.56 4.99
CA PHE A 89 5.75 -1.58 5.71
C PHE A 89 6.04 -1.53 7.21
N ILE A 90 5.04 -1.90 8.03
CA ILE A 90 5.32 -2.47 9.35
C ILE A 90 5.44 -3.99 9.20
N ARG A 91 6.49 -4.57 9.79
CA ARG A 91 6.61 -6.03 9.95
C ARG A 91 6.32 -6.40 11.40
N HIS A 92 5.25 -7.16 11.62
CA HIS A 92 4.84 -7.59 12.96
C HIS A 92 4.23 -8.99 12.92
N ASN A 93 4.66 -9.88 13.83
CA ASN A 93 4.20 -11.28 13.92
C ASN A 93 4.25 -12.03 12.57
N GLY A 94 5.33 -11.83 11.82
CA GLY A 94 5.53 -12.46 10.51
C GLY A 94 4.69 -11.88 9.37
N ARG A 95 3.90 -10.83 9.61
CA ARG A 95 3.05 -10.17 8.60
C ARG A 95 3.58 -8.81 8.20
N TYR A 96 3.26 -8.42 6.97
CA TYR A 96 3.51 -7.09 6.41
C TYR A 96 2.22 -6.27 6.41
N PHE A 97 2.27 -5.08 7.01
CA PHE A 97 1.21 -4.09 6.95
C PHE A 97 1.70 -2.93 6.10
N ILE A 98 1.06 -2.70 4.95
CA ILE A 98 1.47 -1.64 4.03
C ILE A 98 1.13 -0.27 4.62
N LEU A 99 2.13 0.61 4.70
CA LEU A 99 1.97 1.99 5.18
C LEU A 99 1.90 2.99 4.03
N ASP A 100 2.70 2.77 2.98
CA ASP A 100 2.73 3.63 1.79
C ASP A 100 3.32 2.87 0.60
N GLY A 101 2.87 3.25 -0.60
CA GLY A 101 3.47 2.78 -1.85
C GLY A 101 2.74 1.66 -2.58
N LEU A 102 1.50 1.31 -2.24
CA LEU A 102 0.76 0.25 -2.98
C LEU A 102 0.69 0.53 -4.50
N HIS A 103 0.46 1.79 -4.90
CA HIS A 103 0.51 2.18 -6.33
C HIS A 103 1.91 2.01 -6.94
N ARG A 104 2.99 2.29 -6.19
CA ARG A 104 4.37 2.06 -6.65
C ARG A 104 4.64 0.56 -6.84
N LEU A 105 4.21 -0.26 -5.89
CA LEU A 105 4.37 -1.71 -5.93
C LEU A 105 3.66 -2.32 -7.15
N VAL A 106 2.41 -1.92 -7.41
CA VAL A 106 1.63 -2.38 -8.57
C VAL A 106 2.26 -1.92 -9.88
N ARG A 107 2.73 -0.66 -9.96
CA ARG A 107 3.44 -0.18 -11.15
C ARG A 107 4.74 -0.94 -11.42
N LEU A 108 5.52 -1.26 -10.38
CA LEU A 108 6.73 -2.09 -10.53
C LEU A 108 6.38 -3.48 -11.06
N HIS A 109 5.27 -4.07 -10.59
CA HIS A 109 4.78 -5.33 -11.12
C HIS A 109 4.39 -5.24 -12.60
N GLN A 110 3.69 -4.19 -13.02
CA GLN A 110 3.37 -3.94 -14.44
C GLN A 110 4.62 -3.82 -15.33
N GLN A 111 5.74 -3.38 -14.76
CA GLN A 111 7.04 -3.29 -15.44
C GLN A 111 7.82 -4.61 -15.41
N ASN A 112 7.21 -5.71 -14.95
CA ASN A 112 7.82 -7.04 -14.80
C ASN A 112 9.07 -7.03 -13.91
N MET A 113 9.10 -6.15 -12.91
CA MET A 113 10.21 -6.13 -11.95
C MET A 113 10.10 -7.33 -11.02
N GLU A 114 11.16 -8.13 -10.94
CA GLU A 114 11.23 -9.32 -10.09
C GLU A 114 11.48 -8.97 -8.61
N THR A 115 12.02 -7.78 -8.35
CA THR A 115 12.37 -7.31 -7.01
C THR A 115 11.88 -5.90 -6.76
N VAL A 116 11.64 -5.58 -5.50
CA VAL A 116 11.21 -4.26 -5.04
C VAL A 116 12.03 -3.79 -3.85
N ALA A 117 12.36 -2.50 -3.85
CA ALA A 117 12.97 -1.83 -2.72
C ALA A 117 11.91 -1.53 -1.65
N VAL A 118 12.13 -2.00 -0.43
CA VAL A 118 11.20 -1.85 0.69
C VAL A 118 11.91 -1.31 1.92
N ARG A 119 11.16 -0.60 2.76
CA ARG A 119 11.59 -0.19 4.09
C ARG A 119 10.66 -0.83 5.11
N CYS A 120 11.21 -1.74 5.92
CA CYS A 120 10.44 -2.47 6.92
C CYS A 120 10.70 -1.90 8.31
N HIS A 121 9.62 -1.53 8.98
CA HIS A 121 9.65 -0.92 10.30
C HIS A 121 9.10 -1.87 11.37
N PRO A 122 9.61 -1.84 12.60
CA PRO A 122 8.96 -2.52 13.72
C PRO A 122 7.68 -1.79 14.11
N LEU A 123 6.70 -2.48 14.72
CA LEU A 123 5.45 -1.86 15.18
C LEU A 123 5.68 -0.68 16.14
N SER A 124 6.82 -0.65 16.86
CA SER A 124 7.18 0.43 17.78
C SER A 124 7.31 1.80 17.12
N ILE A 125 7.47 1.92 15.79
CA ILE A 125 7.48 3.24 15.12
C ILE A 125 6.14 3.98 15.22
N ARG A 126 5.07 3.27 15.60
CA ARG A 126 3.74 3.84 15.86
C ARG A 126 3.81 5.10 16.72
N VAL A 127 4.64 5.11 17.77
CA VAL A 127 4.79 6.25 18.69
C VAL A 127 5.28 7.54 18.02
N GLN A 128 5.85 7.43 16.82
CA GLN A 128 6.40 8.55 16.05
C GLN A 128 5.45 9.01 14.94
N ILE A 129 4.67 8.09 14.36
CA ILE A 129 3.88 8.35 13.15
C ILE A 129 2.37 8.46 13.40
N GLU A 130 1.88 7.90 14.50
CA GLU A 130 0.45 7.86 14.81
C GLU A 130 -0.12 9.27 14.99
N VAL A 131 -1.35 9.43 14.49
CA VAL A 131 -2.17 10.64 14.64
C VAL A 131 -3.60 10.24 14.97
N ASP A 132 -4.30 11.14 15.65
CA ASP A 132 -5.71 10.99 16.02
C ASP A 132 -6.64 11.03 14.79
#